data_AF-A0A9W4SBY9-F1
#
_entry.id   AF-A0A9W4SBY9-F1
#
_cell.length_a   1.000
_cell.length_b   1.000
_cell.length_c   1.000
_cell.angle_alpha   90.00
_cell.angle_beta   90.00
_cell.angle_gamma   90.00
#
_symmetry.space_group_name_H-M   'P 1'
#
loop_
_entity.id
_entity.type
_entity.pdbx_description
1 polymer ?
#
loop_
_entity_poly.entity_id
_entity_poly.type
_entity_poly.pdbx_seq_one_letter_code
_entity_poly.pdbx_strand_id
1 'polypeptide(L)'
;MLTKISNFYRFPVTKQIINLPFTTPVTRNRSIIVPAFKQYRYMSNEAKKDKLIVFDTTLRDGEQSPGVTFKTEEKLEIARHLSSLGVDVIEAGFPIASQGDFEAVARIAREVGPSMNGRDKIGKPVIIAGLSRATEKDIKRCYDAVSQAPLHRIHTFLATSDIHLKFKLKIDREECIRRAAAAVAYARSLCNDVEFSSEDSGRSDKDFLCLVLEKVIEAGVTTVNIPDTVGYNNPEEYGGLIKYLIENTRGSDKVIWSTHCHDDLGLATANTLSGVLNGARQIEVSINGIGERAGNTPLEEVIMNIHTHPNSYPVYHTINTQQIYRTSNLVSSLSGMVVQPNKAIVGANAFLHESGIHQDGVLKNKLTYEILRPEDVGILNVNLVLGKLSGRNAFRSRLIELGYSDMNEDEISAAFERFKALADTKKRVTEHDLLALLSDQVSSGTVVGSQRFNLQSIQVVSGTHEMSTATVKLLDIPENKELIDAAIGRTGPIMAVFGAIQRLVQRKVRLLHYEVRAVSEGMDALGKVIVKITDDVDFSLAENGSPEVEVPIDSRVLTKSTYHGHGTDVDVVTASAKAYINAINRMFEEEHYAKTGLGRSSLPERRAEI
;
A
#
# COMPACT_ATOMS: atom_id res chain seq x y z
N MET A 1 31.01 -34.45 -35.42
CA MET A 1 31.70 -35.43 -34.55
C MET A 1 32.33 -34.65 -33.39
N LEU A 2 31.60 -34.38 -32.30
CA LEU A 2 31.74 -35.10 -31.01
C LEU A 2 33.04 -35.91 -30.86
N THR A 3 33.99 -35.43 -30.03
CA THR A 3 34.39 -35.97 -28.69
C THR A 3 35.67 -35.22 -28.20
N LYS A 4 35.73 -34.59 -27.01
CA LYS A 4 36.06 -35.12 -25.65
C LYS A 4 37.60 -35.45 -25.54
N ILE A 5 38.46 -34.98 -24.61
CA ILE A 5 38.44 -34.90 -23.12
C ILE A 5 39.65 -34.08 -22.55
N SER A 6 39.37 -33.29 -21.49
CA SER A 6 40.07 -32.90 -20.24
C SER A 6 41.49 -32.26 -20.09
N ASN A 7 41.47 -31.28 -19.16
CA ASN A 7 42.44 -30.88 -18.11
C ASN A 7 43.82 -30.33 -18.49
N PHE A 8 44.05 -29.05 -18.19
CA PHE A 8 45.35 -28.58 -17.64
C PHE A 8 45.20 -27.36 -16.71
N TYR A 9 45.80 -27.50 -15.53
CA TYR A 9 46.00 -26.49 -14.48
C TYR A 9 47.28 -25.65 -14.77
N ARG A 10 47.30 -24.43 -14.22
CA ARG A 10 48.45 -23.54 -13.86
C ARG A 10 49.15 -22.72 -14.95
N PHE A 11 49.22 -21.39 -14.72
CA PHE A 11 50.47 -20.61 -14.47
C PHE A 11 50.14 -19.12 -14.12
N PRO A 12 51.08 -18.28 -13.63
CA PRO A 12 50.94 -17.53 -12.37
C PRO A 12 50.85 -15.99 -12.53
N VAL A 13 50.38 -15.30 -11.50
CA VAL A 13 50.44 -13.83 -11.41
C VAL A 13 51.71 -13.41 -10.67
N THR A 14 52.57 -12.69 -11.39
CA THR A 14 53.81 -12.06 -10.93
C THR A 14 53.54 -10.89 -9.99
N LYS A 15 54.14 -10.91 -8.79
CA LYS A 15 54.27 -9.77 -7.88
C LYS A 15 55.33 -8.81 -8.43
N GLN A 16 54.94 -7.56 -8.71
CA GLN A 16 55.90 -6.46 -8.84
C GLN A 16 55.92 -5.66 -7.53
N ILE A 17 57.09 -5.66 -6.92
CA ILE A 17 57.47 -4.92 -5.72
C ILE A 17 57.94 -3.54 -6.16
N ILE A 18 57.39 -2.48 -5.57
CA ILE A 18 58.02 -1.15 -5.57
C ILE A 18 58.48 -0.88 -4.13
N ASN A 19 59.80 -0.79 -3.98
CA ASN A 19 60.50 -0.45 -2.74
C ASN A 19 60.30 1.04 -2.40
N LEU A 20 60.09 1.34 -1.12
CA LEU A 20 60.50 2.61 -0.51
C LEU A 20 61.30 2.30 0.77
N PRO A 21 62.43 2.99 1.02
CA PRO A 21 63.34 2.67 2.11
C PRO A 21 62.95 3.45 3.37
N PHE A 22 62.97 2.85 4.55
CA PHE A 22 63.28 3.57 5.81
C PHE A 22 63.74 2.60 6.91
N THR A 23 64.91 2.90 7.46
CA THR A 23 65.55 2.31 8.64
C THR A 23 65.14 3.07 9.93
N THR A 24 64.61 2.32 10.91
CA THR A 24 64.67 2.49 12.40
C THR A 24 64.16 3.79 13.10
N PRO A 25 63.92 3.82 14.44
CA PRO A 25 62.78 3.20 15.14
C PRO A 25 61.99 4.15 16.09
N VAL A 26 60.74 3.78 16.40
CA VAL A 26 59.87 4.11 17.56
C VAL A 26 60.10 5.43 18.34
N THR A 27 59.09 6.33 18.35
CA THR A 27 58.68 7.06 19.57
C THR A 27 57.22 7.53 19.53
N ARG A 28 56.50 7.14 20.60
CA ARG A 28 55.33 7.73 21.31
C ARG A 28 54.37 8.70 20.60
N ASN A 29 53.09 8.39 20.80
CA ASN A 29 51.93 9.30 20.93
C ASN A 29 51.85 10.45 19.92
N ARG A 30 51.15 10.20 18.82
CA ARG A 30 50.32 11.24 18.19
C ARG A 30 48.97 10.63 17.83
N SER A 31 47.94 11.19 18.43
CA SER A 31 46.55 11.09 18.01
C SER A 31 46.49 11.14 16.49
N ILE A 32 45.92 10.10 15.86
CA ILE A 32 45.54 10.18 14.47
C ILE A 32 44.40 11.20 14.42
N ILE A 33 44.74 12.44 14.06
CA ILE A 33 43.77 13.44 13.68
C ILE A 33 43.20 12.93 12.36
N VAL A 34 42.07 12.24 12.43
CA VAL A 34 41.17 12.08 11.28
C VAL A 34 40.93 13.51 10.77
N PRO A 35 41.15 13.81 9.47
CA PRO A 35 40.82 15.12 8.94
C PRO A 35 39.36 15.36 9.30
N ALA A 36 39.10 16.36 10.14
CA ALA A 36 37.75 16.84 10.33
C ALA A 36 37.22 17.10 8.92
N PHE A 37 36.19 16.36 8.51
CA PHE A 37 35.36 16.78 7.39
C PHE A 37 35.13 18.26 7.63
N LYS A 38 35.61 19.11 6.71
CA LYS A 38 35.22 20.50 6.69
C LYS A 38 33.71 20.46 6.60
N GLN A 39 33.04 20.58 7.74
CA GLN A 39 31.72 21.16 7.82
C GLN A 39 31.88 22.45 7.05
N TYR A 40 31.40 22.46 5.81
CA TYR A 40 30.95 23.69 5.21
C TYR A 40 29.93 24.20 6.20
N ARG A 41 30.40 25.10 7.07
CA ARG A 41 29.59 25.87 7.99
C ARG A 41 28.83 26.82 7.06
N TYR A 42 27.81 26.28 6.39
CA TYR A 42 26.75 27.07 5.82
C TYR A 42 26.29 27.94 6.96
N MET A 43 26.50 29.24 6.78
CA MET A 43 26.04 30.26 7.70
C MET A 43 24.58 29.92 7.99
N SER A 44 24.30 29.59 9.24
CA SER A 44 22.96 29.37 9.76
C SER A 44 22.24 30.72 9.74
N ASN A 45 21.84 31.16 8.56
CA ASN A 45 20.53 31.76 8.46
C ASN A 45 19.60 30.57 8.71
N GLU A 46 18.92 30.54 9.86
CA GLU A 46 17.71 29.73 10.01
C GLU A 46 16.70 30.27 9.00
N ALA A 47 16.90 29.96 7.72
CA ALA A 47 15.91 30.18 6.69
C ALA A 47 14.69 29.40 7.15
N LYS A 48 13.61 30.13 7.40
CA LYS A 48 12.32 29.57 7.80
C LYS A 48 11.94 28.55 6.74
N LYS A 49 12.06 27.25 7.08
CA LYS A 49 11.71 26.17 6.16
C LYS A 49 10.22 26.17 5.91
N ASP A 50 9.84 25.86 4.69
CA ASP A 50 8.43 25.70 4.33
C ASP A 50 7.91 24.35 4.81
N LYS A 51 6.62 24.28 5.11
CA LYS A 51 5.98 22.98 5.36
C LYS A 51 5.85 22.23 4.04
N LEU A 52 6.31 20.98 4.00
CA LEU A 52 6.01 20.05 2.92
C LEU A 52 4.61 19.47 3.13
N ILE A 53 3.75 19.60 2.15
CA ILE A 53 2.42 18.98 2.11
C ILE A 53 2.59 17.55 1.59
N VAL A 54 2.22 16.57 2.40
CA VAL A 54 2.26 15.16 2.01
C VAL A 54 0.88 14.73 1.58
N PHE A 55 0.73 14.47 0.28
CA PHE A 55 -0.51 14.00 -0.33
C PHE A 55 -0.37 12.49 -0.60
N ASP A 56 -1.23 11.68 0.03
CA ASP A 56 -1.22 10.23 -0.16
C ASP A 56 -2.26 9.80 -1.22
N THR A 57 -1.81 9.01 -2.20
CA THR A 57 -2.62 8.46 -3.30
C THR A 57 -2.87 6.96 -3.16
N THR A 58 -2.56 6.34 -2.01
CA THR A 58 -2.65 4.88 -1.78
C THR A 58 -4.05 4.34 -2.07
N LEU A 59 -5.10 5.10 -1.72
CA LEU A 59 -6.51 4.69 -1.88
C LEU A 59 -7.11 4.91 -3.27
N ARG A 60 -6.38 5.58 -4.17
CA ARG A 60 -6.80 5.83 -5.55
C ARG A 60 -5.81 5.25 -6.55
N ASP A 61 -4.61 5.84 -6.66
CA ASP A 61 -3.58 5.40 -7.60
C ASP A 61 -3.02 4.04 -7.16
N GLY A 62 -2.82 3.85 -5.86
CA GLY A 62 -2.41 2.56 -5.31
C GLY A 62 -3.38 1.42 -5.62
N GLU A 63 -4.69 1.69 -5.65
CA GLU A 63 -5.69 0.70 -6.03
C GLU A 63 -5.66 0.36 -7.53
N GLN A 64 -5.09 1.21 -8.38
CA GLN A 64 -4.92 0.92 -9.82
C GLN A 64 -3.83 -0.13 -10.09
N SER A 65 -3.05 -0.54 -9.08
CA SER A 65 -2.14 -1.68 -9.18
C SER A 65 -2.89 -2.95 -9.59
N PRO A 66 -2.42 -3.70 -10.62
CA PRO A 66 -3.05 -4.93 -11.04
C PRO A 66 -3.22 -5.94 -9.90
N GLY A 67 -4.47 -6.27 -9.58
CA GLY A 67 -4.80 -7.25 -8.55
C GLY A 67 -5.04 -6.68 -7.15
N VAL A 68 -4.91 -5.36 -6.97
CA VAL A 68 -5.34 -4.65 -5.76
C VAL A 68 -6.80 -4.21 -5.93
N THR A 69 -7.63 -4.45 -4.92
CA THR A 69 -9.00 -3.93 -4.86
C THR A 69 -9.36 -3.82 -3.40
N PHE A 70 -9.58 -2.59 -2.92
CA PHE A 70 -9.92 -2.35 -1.53
C PHE A 70 -11.44 -2.26 -1.38
N LYS A 71 -11.99 -3.05 -0.46
CA LYS A 71 -13.37 -2.85 -0.01
C LYS A 71 -13.48 -1.53 0.77
N THR A 72 -14.69 -0.99 0.87
CA THR A 72 -14.96 0.26 1.61
C THR A 72 -14.43 0.25 3.05
N GLU A 73 -14.54 -0.89 3.78
CA GLU A 73 -13.98 -0.99 5.14
C GLU A 73 -12.45 -0.96 5.15
N GLU A 74 -11.82 -1.65 4.20
CA GLU A 74 -10.36 -1.69 4.05
C GLU A 74 -9.84 -0.28 3.70
N LYS A 75 -10.53 0.45 2.81
CA LYS A 75 -10.22 1.86 2.52
C LYS A 75 -10.36 2.76 3.75
N LEU A 76 -11.42 2.58 4.55
CA LEU A 76 -11.63 3.35 5.78
C LEU A 76 -10.52 3.10 6.80
N GLU A 77 -10.09 1.86 6.97
CA GLU A 77 -9.02 1.51 7.90
C GLU A 77 -7.68 2.11 7.47
N ILE A 78 -7.32 1.98 6.20
CA ILE A 78 -6.12 2.62 5.63
C ILE A 78 -6.23 4.15 5.80
N ALA A 79 -7.38 4.76 5.49
CA ALA A 79 -7.58 6.19 5.64
C ALA A 79 -7.40 6.67 7.10
N ARG A 80 -7.87 5.90 8.09
CA ARG A 80 -7.65 6.20 9.52
C ARG A 80 -6.16 6.15 9.86
N HIS A 81 -5.44 5.13 9.39
CA HIS A 81 -3.99 5.01 9.60
C HIS A 81 -3.21 6.13 8.92
N LEU A 82 -3.54 6.50 7.68
CA LEU A 82 -2.94 7.65 6.99
C LEU A 82 -3.17 8.96 7.74
N SER A 83 -4.39 9.15 8.25
CA SER A 83 -4.74 10.32 9.07
C SER A 83 -3.90 10.40 10.34
N SER A 84 -3.77 9.29 11.08
CA SER A 84 -2.93 9.18 12.29
C SER A 84 -1.42 9.24 12.02
N LEU A 85 -0.97 8.77 10.85
CA LEU A 85 0.40 8.91 10.35
C LEU A 85 0.75 10.39 10.12
N GLY A 86 -0.26 11.22 9.87
CA GLY A 86 -0.12 12.67 9.77
C GLY A 86 0.00 13.20 8.35
N VAL A 87 -0.44 12.44 7.33
CA VAL A 87 -0.49 12.94 5.94
C VAL A 87 -1.41 14.16 5.85
N ASP A 88 -1.10 15.12 4.99
CA ASP A 88 -1.88 16.36 4.89
C ASP A 88 -3.14 16.20 4.03
N VAL A 89 -3.05 15.38 2.98
CA VAL A 89 -4.13 15.10 2.03
C VAL A 89 -4.22 13.59 1.79
N ILE A 90 -5.45 13.06 1.76
CA ILE A 90 -5.73 11.69 1.33
C ILE A 90 -6.60 11.76 0.07
N GLU A 91 -6.12 11.26 -1.05
CA GLU A 91 -6.96 11.03 -2.22
C GLU A 91 -7.68 9.70 -2.08
N ALA A 92 -8.94 9.79 -1.68
CA ALA A 92 -9.72 8.66 -1.20
C ALA A 92 -10.27 7.76 -2.33
N GLY A 93 -10.20 8.21 -3.58
CA GLY A 93 -10.72 7.48 -4.74
C GLY A 93 -11.00 8.36 -5.96
N PHE A 94 -11.69 7.77 -6.94
CA PHE A 94 -12.15 8.38 -8.18
C PHE A 94 -13.69 8.26 -8.30
N PRO A 95 -14.47 9.15 -7.64
CA PRO A 95 -15.90 8.95 -7.37
C PRO A 95 -16.82 8.70 -8.57
N ILE A 96 -16.41 9.08 -9.79
CA ILE A 96 -17.19 8.82 -11.00
C ILE A 96 -17.04 7.38 -11.52
N ALA A 97 -15.97 6.68 -11.12
CA ALA A 97 -15.62 5.37 -11.65
C ALA A 97 -16.70 4.32 -11.34
N SER A 98 -17.29 4.36 -10.14
CA SER A 98 -18.42 3.51 -9.75
C SER A 98 -19.22 4.10 -8.59
N GLN A 99 -20.43 3.57 -8.35
CA GLN A 99 -21.22 3.93 -7.18
C GLN A 99 -20.53 3.52 -5.88
N GLY A 100 -19.88 2.35 -5.84
CA GLY A 100 -19.15 1.88 -4.66
C GLY A 100 -17.97 2.78 -4.30
N ASP A 101 -17.27 3.32 -5.30
CA ASP A 101 -16.15 4.23 -5.06
C ASP A 101 -16.62 5.61 -4.58
N PHE A 102 -17.74 6.13 -5.12
CA PHE A 102 -18.39 7.32 -4.57
C PHE A 102 -18.78 7.13 -3.10
N GLU A 103 -19.41 6.02 -2.75
CA GLU A 103 -19.85 5.73 -1.38
C GLU A 103 -18.65 5.59 -0.43
N ALA A 104 -17.58 4.96 -0.88
CA ALA A 104 -16.33 4.86 -0.11
C ALA A 104 -15.73 6.24 0.17
N VAL A 105 -15.57 7.08 -0.85
CA VAL A 105 -15.04 8.45 -0.70
C VAL A 105 -15.94 9.28 0.21
N ALA A 106 -17.26 9.25 0.01
CA ALA A 106 -18.22 9.97 0.84
C ALA A 106 -18.19 9.53 2.32
N ARG A 107 -17.97 8.25 2.56
CA ARG A 107 -17.87 7.72 3.92
C ARG A 107 -16.53 8.07 4.58
N ILE A 108 -15.42 8.00 3.84
CA ILE A 108 -14.11 8.48 4.33
C ILE A 108 -14.17 9.98 4.65
N ALA A 109 -14.80 10.77 3.77
CA ALA A 109 -14.99 12.21 3.98
C ALA A 109 -15.75 12.50 5.29
N ARG A 110 -16.81 11.74 5.57
CA ARG A 110 -17.65 11.91 6.76
C ARG A 110 -17.03 11.36 8.05
N GLU A 111 -16.34 10.22 7.99
CA GLU A 111 -15.80 9.54 9.19
C GLU A 111 -14.37 9.94 9.51
N VAL A 112 -13.50 10.03 8.50
CA VAL A 112 -12.06 10.32 8.68
C VAL A 112 -11.77 11.81 8.52
N GLY A 113 -12.46 12.48 7.59
CA GLY A 113 -12.30 13.91 7.32
C GLY A 113 -12.41 14.83 8.54
N PRO A 114 -13.29 14.60 9.53
CA PRO A 114 -13.32 15.41 10.76
C PRO A 114 -12.43 14.88 11.89
N SER A 115 -11.83 13.69 11.75
CA SER A 115 -11.07 13.05 12.83
C SER A 115 -9.78 13.80 13.14
N MET A 116 -9.52 13.98 14.45
CA MET A 116 -8.28 14.55 14.97
C MET A 116 -7.35 13.49 15.57
N ASN A 117 -7.72 12.21 15.51
CA ASN A 117 -6.90 11.13 16.09
C ASN A 117 -5.49 11.12 15.47
N GLY A 118 -4.45 11.19 16.31
CA GLY A 118 -3.05 11.26 15.88
C GLY A 118 -2.62 12.60 15.27
N ARG A 119 -3.48 13.63 15.25
CA ARG A 119 -3.25 14.90 14.55
C ARG A 119 -3.16 16.13 15.47
N ASP A 120 -3.14 15.93 16.79
CA ASP A 120 -3.12 17.05 17.76
C ASP A 120 -1.94 18.01 17.52
N LYS A 121 -0.77 17.47 17.17
CA LYS A 121 0.43 18.27 16.86
C LYS A 121 0.32 19.06 15.55
N ILE A 122 -0.52 18.61 14.62
CA ILE A 122 -0.76 19.26 13.31
C ILE A 122 -1.81 20.36 13.47
N GLY A 123 -2.75 20.21 14.41
CA GLY A 123 -3.76 21.21 14.74
C GLY A 123 -4.88 21.37 13.72
N LYS A 124 -4.98 20.47 12.73
CA LYS A 124 -6.07 20.43 11.75
C LYS A 124 -6.37 19.00 11.28
N PRO A 125 -7.62 18.72 10.87
CA PRO A 125 -7.97 17.44 10.28
C PRO A 125 -7.26 17.24 8.93
N VAL A 126 -7.34 16.02 8.41
CA VAL A 126 -6.82 15.67 7.08
C VAL A 126 -7.73 16.23 5.99
N ILE A 127 -7.15 16.65 4.87
CA ILE A 127 -7.92 17.06 3.68
C ILE A 127 -8.30 15.80 2.91
N ILE A 128 -9.58 15.65 2.57
CA ILE A 128 -10.05 14.55 1.74
C ILE A 128 -10.18 15.01 0.29
N ALA A 129 -9.37 14.42 -0.59
CA ALA A 129 -9.37 14.69 -2.03
C ALA A 129 -10.08 13.57 -2.79
N GLY A 130 -10.65 13.92 -3.95
CA GLY A 130 -11.18 12.97 -4.93
C GLY A 130 -10.74 13.37 -6.33
N LEU A 131 -10.42 12.38 -7.15
CA LEU A 131 -10.03 12.60 -8.55
C LEU A 131 -11.27 12.82 -9.45
N SER A 132 -11.18 13.70 -10.43
CA SER A 132 -12.19 13.88 -11.48
C SER A 132 -11.56 14.16 -12.85
N ARG A 133 -12.13 13.61 -13.93
CA ARG A 133 -11.80 14.12 -15.28
C ARG A 133 -12.26 15.58 -15.38
N ALA A 134 -11.65 16.33 -16.31
CA ALA A 134 -12.00 17.71 -16.63
C ALA A 134 -13.37 17.84 -17.35
N THR A 135 -14.45 17.39 -16.70
CA THR A 135 -15.84 17.50 -17.17
C THR A 135 -16.74 17.91 -16.00
N GLU A 136 -17.78 18.69 -16.26
CA GLU A 136 -18.69 19.18 -15.21
C GLU A 136 -19.34 18.03 -14.42
N LYS A 137 -19.76 16.96 -15.10
CA LYS A 137 -20.39 15.80 -14.47
C LYS A 137 -19.45 15.13 -13.46
N ASP A 138 -18.20 14.92 -13.84
CA ASP A 138 -17.21 14.25 -12.99
C ASP A 138 -16.82 15.13 -11.81
N ILE A 139 -16.61 16.43 -12.05
CA ILE A 139 -16.28 17.42 -11.02
C ILE A 139 -17.42 17.52 -10.00
N LYS A 140 -18.67 17.63 -10.45
CA LYS A 140 -19.82 17.69 -9.57
C LYS A 140 -19.94 16.43 -8.72
N ARG A 141 -19.74 15.27 -9.35
CA ARG A 141 -19.78 13.97 -8.66
C ARG A 141 -18.67 13.84 -7.60
N CYS A 142 -17.47 14.33 -7.92
CA CYS A 142 -16.37 14.37 -6.97
C CYS A 142 -16.70 15.27 -5.78
N TYR A 143 -17.16 16.50 -6.04
CA TYR A 143 -17.60 17.43 -5.00
C TYR A 143 -18.65 16.82 -4.06
N ASP A 144 -19.66 16.15 -4.61
CA ASP A 144 -20.73 15.53 -3.81
C ASP A 144 -20.21 14.41 -2.88
N ALA A 145 -19.09 13.78 -3.23
CA ALA A 145 -18.43 12.79 -2.38
C ALA A 145 -17.61 13.47 -1.28
N VAL A 146 -16.71 14.38 -1.66
CA VAL A 146 -15.72 14.95 -0.72
C VAL A 146 -16.29 16.05 0.19
N SER A 147 -17.37 16.73 -0.21
CA SER A 147 -17.99 17.84 0.54
C SER A 147 -18.49 17.47 1.94
N GLN A 148 -18.57 16.18 2.27
CA GLN A 148 -18.89 15.72 3.62
C GLN A 148 -17.74 15.90 4.62
N ALA A 149 -16.51 16.14 4.15
CA ALA A 149 -15.38 16.46 4.99
C ALA A 149 -15.29 17.99 5.23
N PRO A 150 -14.93 18.43 6.45
CA PRO A 150 -14.75 19.85 6.75
C PRO A 150 -13.65 20.48 5.91
N LEU A 151 -12.59 19.71 5.60
CA LEU A 151 -11.56 20.07 4.65
C LEU A 151 -11.59 19.07 3.49
N HIS A 152 -11.84 19.57 2.29
CA HIS A 152 -11.98 18.75 1.10
C HIS A 152 -11.36 19.44 -0.11
N ARG A 153 -10.93 18.63 -1.08
CA ARG A 153 -10.27 19.08 -2.29
C ARG A 153 -10.83 18.38 -3.52
N ILE A 154 -11.01 19.12 -4.60
CA ILE A 154 -11.28 18.54 -5.92
C ILE A 154 -9.95 18.48 -6.67
N HIS A 155 -9.52 17.28 -7.05
CA HIS A 155 -8.37 17.08 -7.93
C HIS A 155 -8.89 16.78 -9.34
N THR A 156 -8.67 17.68 -10.29
CA THR A 156 -9.01 17.45 -11.70
C THR A 156 -7.78 17.42 -12.59
N PHE A 157 -7.88 16.78 -13.76
CA PHE A 157 -6.73 16.59 -14.64
C PHE A 157 -7.10 16.63 -16.12
N LEU A 158 -6.13 17.00 -16.94
CA LEU A 158 -6.20 16.89 -18.39
C LEU A 158 -4.80 16.63 -18.97
N ALA A 159 -4.70 15.73 -19.95
CA ALA A 159 -3.44 15.45 -20.62
C ALA A 159 -2.98 16.65 -21.47
N THR A 160 -1.68 16.95 -21.40
CA THR A 160 -1.07 18.11 -22.09
C THR A 160 -0.02 17.72 -23.13
N SER A 161 0.45 16.48 -23.15
CA SER A 161 1.47 16.06 -24.12
C SER A 161 0.90 15.95 -25.53
N ASP A 162 1.68 16.31 -26.55
CA ASP A 162 1.21 16.29 -27.94
C ASP A 162 0.75 14.88 -28.38
N ILE A 163 1.37 13.83 -27.83
CA ILE A 163 0.96 12.45 -28.08
C ILE A 163 -0.44 12.16 -27.52
N HIS A 164 -0.76 12.64 -26.31
CA HIS A 164 -2.09 12.49 -25.74
C HIS A 164 -3.11 13.38 -26.43
N LEU A 165 -2.77 14.64 -26.73
CA LEU A 165 -3.66 15.54 -27.47
C LEU A 165 -4.07 14.94 -28.82
N LYS A 166 -3.11 14.41 -29.57
CA LYS A 166 -3.33 13.84 -30.91
C LYS A 166 -4.05 12.50 -30.89
N PHE A 167 -3.59 11.55 -30.06
CA PHE A 167 -4.02 10.15 -30.16
C PHE A 167 -5.05 9.72 -29.10
N LYS A 168 -5.03 10.33 -27.90
CA LYS A 168 -5.96 10.01 -26.80
C LYS A 168 -7.19 10.91 -26.82
N LEU A 169 -6.99 12.23 -26.81
CA LEU A 169 -8.07 13.22 -26.67
C LEU A 169 -8.63 13.70 -28.01
N LYS A 170 -7.83 13.65 -29.07
CA LYS A 170 -8.16 14.17 -30.41
C LYS A 170 -8.61 15.63 -30.38
N ILE A 171 -7.87 16.45 -29.65
CA ILE A 171 -8.07 17.90 -29.54
C ILE A 171 -6.78 18.64 -29.87
N ASP A 172 -6.88 19.91 -30.22
CA ASP A 172 -5.72 20.79 -30.37
C ASP A 172 -5.33 21.46 -29.04
N ARG A 173 -4.22 22.21 -29.09
CA ARG A 173 -3.66 22.92 -27.93
C ARG A 173 -4.59 24.04 -27.41
N GLU A 174 -5.31 24.74 -28.29
CA GLU A 174 -6.23 25.81 -27.89
C GLU A 174 -7.45 25.26 -27.14
N GLU A 175 -8.03 24.17 -27.65
CA GLU A 175 -9.12 23.46 -27.01
C GLU A 175 -8.69 22.85 -25.66
N CYS A 176 -7.45 22.35 -25.57
CA CYS A 176 -6.87 21.87 -24.30
C CYS A 176 -6.84 22.99 -23.24
N ILE A 177 -6.30 24.17 -23.57
CA ILE A 177 -6.26 25.32 -22.67
C ILE A 177 -7.67 25.72 -22.22
N ARG A 178 -8.60 25.84 -23.17
CA ARG A 178 -10.00 26.24 -22.90
C ARG A 178 -10.70 25.25 -21.96
N ARG A 179 -10.52 23.95 -22.18
CA ARG A 179 -11.11 22.90 -21.34
C ARG A 179 -10.50 22.87 -19.94
N ALA A 180 -9.18 22.98 -19.83
CA ALA A 180 -8.50 23.00 -18.53
C ALA A 180 -8.98 24.19 -17.68
N ALA A 181 -8.98 25.41 -18.24
CA ALA A 181 -9.44 26.61 -17.56
C ALA A 181 -10.92 26.53 -17.16
N ALA A 182 -11.80 26.04 -18.06
CA ALA A 182 -13.22 25.90 -17.77
C ALA A 182 -13.50 24.86 -16.65
N ALA A 183 -12.79 23.73 -16.67
CA ALA A 183 -12.90 22.70 -15.64
C ALA A 183 -12.47 23.23 -14.27
N VAL A 184 -11.35 23.94 -14.20
CA VAL A 184 -10.87 24.54 -12.96
C VAL A 184 -11.80 25.64 -12.47
N ALA A 185 -12.29 26.51 -13.34
CA ALA A 185 -13.26 27.55 -12.97
C ALA A 185 -14.56 26.94 -12.39
N TYR A 186 -15.04 25.84 -12.98
CA TYR A 186 -16.21 25.13 -12.48
C TYR A 186 -15.92 24.47 -11.12
N ALA A 187 -14.80 23.76 -10.97
CA ALA A 187 -14.39 23.18 -9.69
C ALA A 187 -14.25 24.26 -8.60
N ARG A 188 -13.68 25.42 -8.95
CA ARG A 188 -13.52 26.56 -8.04
C ARG A 188 -14.85 27.17 -7.60
N SER A 189 -15.88 27.11 -8.44
CA SER A 189 -17.23 27.55 -8.08
C SER A 189 -17.88 26.67 -7.00
N LEU A 190 -17.42 25.43 -6.85
CA LEU A 190 -17.93 24.46 -5.88
C LEU A 190 -17.05 24.35 -4.63
N CYS A 191 -15.72 24.43 -4.79
CA CYS A 191 -14.74 24.17 -3.75
C CYS A 191 -13.61 25.22 -3.72
N ASN A 192 -13.15 25.57 -2.51
CA ASN A 192 -12.06 26.52 -2.31
C ASN A 192 -10.66 25.89 -2.45
N ASP A 193 -10.53 24.57 -2.43
CA ASP A 193 -9.25 23.89 -2.62
C ASP A 193 -9.36 23.01 -3.87
N VAL A 194 -8.67 23.43 -4.93
CA VAL A 194 -8.75 22.82 -6.25
C VAL A 194 -7.33 22.55 -6.73
N GLU A 195 -7.09 21.29 -7.09
CA GLU A 195 -5.83 20.85 -7.67
C GLU A 195 -6.03 20.51 -9.14
N PHE A 196 -5.07 20.93 -9.97
CA PHE A 196 -5.05 20.59 -11.39
C PHE A 196 -3.77 19.85 -11.75
N SER A 197 -3.91 18.67 -12.36
CA SER A 197 -2.80 17.91 -12.93
C SER A 197 -2.74 18.06 -14.45
N SER A 198 -1.59 18.49 -14.96
CA SER A 198 -1.25 18.37 -16.38
C SER A 198 -0.70 16.96 -16.66
N GLU A 199 -1.58 16.00 -16.94
CA GLU A 199 -1.20 14.60 -17.18
C GLU A 199 -0.15 14.50 -18.31
N ASP A 200 0.91 13.74 -18.07
CA ASP A 200 2.07 13.56 -18.95
C ASP A 200 2.93 14.83 -19.12
N SER A 201 3.07 15.61 -18.05
CA SER A 201 3.88 16.84 -18.01
C SER A 201 5.34 16.61 -18.42
N GLY A 202 5.94 15.51 -17.95
CA GLY A 202 7.34 15.15 -18.23
C GLY A 202 7.70 15.05 -19.72
N ARG A 203 6.71 14.84 -20.59
CA ARG A 203 6.85 14.72 -22.06
C ARG A 203 6.11 15.83 -22.82
N SER A 204 5.54 16.80 -22.12
CA SER A 204 4.85 17.93 -22.74
C SER A 204 5.86 19.03 -23.12
N ASP A 205 5.51 19.83 -24.14
CA ASP A 205 6.24 21.04 -24.48
C ASP A 205 6.18 22.06 -23.34
N LYS A 206 7.33 22.50 -22.82
CA LYS A 206 7.41 23.29 -21.58
C LYS A 206 6.75 24.66 -21.70
N ASP A 207 6.82 25.28 -22.88
CA ASP A 207 6.20 26.58 -23.12
C ASP A 207 4.68 26.46 -23.20
N PHE A 208 4.18 25.42 -23.87
CA PHE A 208 2.76 25.10 -23.86
C PHE A 208 2.24 24.78 -22.45
N LEU A 209 3.01 24.03 -21.65
CA LEU A 209 2.66 23.81 -20.24
C LEU A 209 2.52 25.13 -19.49
N CYS A 210 3.45 26.07 -19.63
CA CYS A 210 3.35 27.39 -18.98
C CYS A 210 2.05 28.11 -19.36
N LEU A 211 1.62 28.04 -20.62
CA LEU A 211 0.36 28.63 -21.07
C LEU A 211 -0.86 27.95 -20.47
N VAL A 212 -0.89 26.62 -20.41
CA VAL A 212 -1.98 25.87 -19.76
C VAL A 212 -2.05 26.23 -18.27
N LEU A 213 -0.90 26.23 -17.59
CA LEU A 213 -0.79 26.53 -16.17
C LEU A 213 -1.19 27.97 -15.84
N GLU A 214 -0.77 28.95 -16.63
CA GLU A 214 -1.22 30.36 -16.49
C GLU A 214 -2.75 30.44 -16.52
N LYS A 215 -3.41 29.73 -17.43
CA LYS A 215 -4.89 29.78 -17.56
C LYS A 215 -5.64 29.06 -16.46
N VAL A 216 -5.11 27.97 -15.91
CA VAL A 216 -5.72 27.35 -14.72
C VAL A 216 -5.47 28.17 -13.45
N ILE A 217 -4.33 28.87 -13.35
CA ILE A 217 -4.05 29.82 -12.26
C ILE A 217 -5.01 31.01 -12.32
N GLU A 218 -5.23 31.60 -13.50
CA GLU A 218 -6.25 32.64 -13.71
C GLU A 218 -7.67 32.16 -13.34
N ALA A 219 -7.97 30.89 -13.60
CA ALA A 219 -9.25 30.26 -13.25
C ALA A 219 -9.40 29.94 -11.74
N GLY A 220 -8.34 30.07 -10.95
CA GLY A 220 -8.38 29.96 -9.48
C GLY A 220 -7.97 28.61 -8.91
N VAL A 221 -7.14 27.82 -9.61
CA VAL A 221 -6.50 26.63 -9.02
C VAL A 221 -5.64 27.03 -7.79
N THR A 222 -5.59 26.20 -6.76
CA THR A 222 -4.77 26.42 -5.56
C THR A 222 -3.48 25.61 -5.58
N THR A 223 -3.50 24.45 -6.23
CA THR A 223 -2.34 23.57 -6.40
C THR A 223 -2.21 23.11 -7.85
N VAL A 224 -1.01 23.22 -8.42
CA VAL A 224 -0.68 22.67 -9.73
C VAL A 224 0.21 21.45 -9.55
N ASN A 225 -0.23 20.30 -10.04
CA ASN A 225 0.52 19.05 -9.97
C ASN A 225 1.17 18.72 -11.32
N ILE A 226 2.46 18.40 -11.27
CA ILE A 226 3.31 18.16 -12.44
C ILE A 226 3.70 16.68 -12.45
N PRO A 227 2.91 15.80 -13.06
CA PRO A 227 3.20 14.36 -13.03
C PRO A 227 4.30 13.94 -14.00
N ASP A 228 5.23 13.10 -13.54
CA ASP A 228 6.02 12.20 -14.37
C ASP A 228 5.23 10.89 -14.55
N THR A 229 4.16 10.98 -15.35
CA THR A 229 3.11 9.96 -15.49
C THR A 229 3.63 8.58 -15.87
N VAL A 230 4.75 8.53 -16.60
CA VAL A 230 5.34 7.29 -17.10
C VAL A 230 6.71 6.99 -16.47
N GLY A 231 7.12 7.73 -15.43
CA GLY A 231 8.38 7.53 -14.73
C GLY A 231 9.62 7.61 -15.62
N TYR A 232 9.61 8.48 -16.63
CA TYR A 232 10.62 8.52 -17.69
C TYR A 232 11.76 9.51 -17.41
N ASN A 233 11.48 10.59 -16.67
CA ASN A 233 12.47 11.64 -16.48
C ASN A 233 13.59 11.21 -15.55
N ASN A 234 14.79 11.76 -15.75
CA ASN A 234 15.83 11.73 -14.73
C ASN A 234 15.68 12.91 -13.73
N PRO A 235 16.38 12.88 -12.58
CA PRO A 235 16.22 13.90 -11.54
C PRO A 235 16.55 15.32 -12.02
N GLU A 236 17.56 15.50 -12.87
CA GLU A 236 17.94 16.81 -13.41
C GLU A 236 16.87 17.35 -14.37
N GLU A 237 16.31 16.50 -15.23
CA GLU A 237 15.22 16.85 -16.14
C GLU A 237 13.95 17.25 -15.39
N TYR A 238 13.55 16.43 -14.41
CA TYR A 238 12.31 16.66 -13.66
C TYR A 238 12.43 17.86 -12.72
N GLY A 239 13.50 17.96 -11.93
CA GLY A 239 13.76 19.14 -11.11
C GLY A 239 13.91 20.41 -11.94
N GLY A 240 14.60 20.31 -13.08
CA GLY A 240 14.73 21.41 -14.05
C GLY A 240 13.39 21.82 -14.67
N LEU A 241 12.48 20.87 -14.92
CA LEU A 241 11.11 21.17 -15.36
C LEU A 241 10.34 21.94 -14.29
N ILE A 242 10.33 21.48 -13.03
CA ILE A 242 9.66 22.19 -11.93
C ILE A 242 10.18 23.62 -11.82
N LYS A 243 11.50 23.80 -11.79
CA LYS A 243 12.14 25.12 -11.74
C LYS A 243 11.70 26.00 -12.91
N TYR A 244 11.75 25.46 -14.13
CA TYR A 244 11.35 26.18 -15.33
C TYR A 244 9.90 26.66 -15.26
N LEU A 245 8.97 25.80 -14.86
CA LEU A 245 7.56 26.15 -14.77
C LEU A 245 7.32 27.23 -13.72
N ILE A 246 7.99 27.16 -12.56
CA ILE A 246 7.91 28.19 -11.52
C ILE A 246 8.44 29.54 -12.03
N GLU A 247 9.57 29.56 -12.73
CA GLU A 247 10.21 30.78 -13.22
C GLU A 247 9.47 31.44 -14.39
N ASN A 248 8.77 30.65 -15.22
CA ASN A 248 8.23 31.11 -16.50
C ASN A 248 6.69 31.17 -16.55
N THR A 249 5.97 30.53 -15.62
CA THR A 249 4.50 30.59 -15.58
C THR A 249 4.05 31.86 -14.87
N ARG A 250 3.18 32.65 -15.51
CA ARG A 250 2.58 33.83 -14.86
C ARG A 250 1.67 33.42 -13.71
N GLY A 251 1.84 34.07 -12.56
CA GLY A 251 1.08 33.79 -11.34
C GLY A 251 1.58 32.55 -10.59
N SER A 252 2.76 32.03 -10.91
CA SER A 252 3.38 30.87 -10.25
C SER A 252 3.55 31.03 -8.73
N ASP A 253 3.61 32.26 -8.23
CA ASP A 253 3.72 32.64 -6.82
C ASP A 253 2.40 32.49 -6.03
N LYS A 254 1.27 32.26 -6.72
CA LYS A 254 -0.07 32.18 -6.12
C LYS A 254 -0.53 30.75 -5.82
N VAL A 255 0.23 29.75 -6.24
CA VAL A 255 -0.16 28.34 -6.17
C VAL A 255 0.92 27.49 -5.51
N ILE A 256 0.49 26.36 -4.98
CA ILE A 256 1.41 25.32 -4.52
C ILE A 256 1.79 24.45 -5.72
N TRP A 257 3.09 24.16 -5.84
CA TRP A 257 3.61 23.23 -6.84
C TRP A 257 3.71 21.83 -6.23
N SER A 258 3.04 20.86 -6.85
CA SER A 258 3.01 19.44 -6.47
C SER A 258 3.81 18.59 -7.47
N THR A 259 4.44 17.53 -6.96
CA THR A 259 5.12 16.50 -7.77
C THR A 259 4.40 15.17 -7.62
N HIS A 260 4.19 14.47 -8.74
CA HIS A 260 3.65 13.11 -8.78
C HIS A 260 4.49 12.25 -9.71
N CYS A 261 5.45 11.49 -9.18
CA CYS A 261 6.37 10.69 -9.99
C CYS A 261 6.04 9.20 -9.91
N HIS A 262 5.94 8.55 -11.08
CA HIS A 262 5.90 7.10 -11.20
C HIS A 262 7.31 6.48 -11.30
N ASP A 263 7.41 5.18 -11.04
CA ASP A 263 8.69 4.49 -10.82
C ASP A 263 9.13 3.57 -11.98
N ASP A 264 8.66 3.79 -13.20
CA ASP A 264 8.95 2.93 -14.35
C ASP A 264 10.45 2.72 -14.62
N LEU A 265 11.31 3.70 -14.29
CA LEU A 265 12.78 3.59 -14.36
C LEU A 265 13.47 3.46 -12.98
N GLY A 266 12.73 3.30 -11.89
CA GLY A 266 13.28 3.21 -10.53
C GLY A 266 13.82 4.54 -9.97
N LEU A 267 13.31 5.67 -10.47
CA LEU A 267 13.78 7.02 -10.13
C LEU A 267 12.73 7.90 -9.45
N ALA A 268 11.56 7.37 -9.08
CA ALA A 268 10.44 8.16 -8.55
C ALA A 268 10.82 8.96 -7.29
N THR A 269 11.48 8.31 -6.31
CA THR A 269 11.98 8.96 -5.09
C THR A 269 12.98 10.07 -5.42
N ALA A 270 13.91 9.83 -6.34
CA ALA A 270 14.93 10.80 -6.72
C ALA A 270 14.33 12.02 -7.46
N ASN A 271 13.38 11.78 -8.36
CA ASN A 271 12.66 12.83 -9.10
C ASN A 271 11.83 13.69 -8.14
N THR A 272 11.08 13.08 -7.24
CA THR A 272 10.29 13.80 -6.22
C THR A 272 11.18 14.69 -5.34
N LEU A 273 12.30 14.17 -4.82
CA LEU A 273 13.25 14.96 -4.03
C LEU A 273 13.89 16.10 -4.84
N SER A 274 14.18 15.86 -6.13
CA SER A 274 14.67 16.90 -7.03
C SER A 274 13.64 18.01 -7.26
N GLY A 275 12.36 17.67 -7.41
CA GLY A 275 11.26 18.63 -7.50
C GLY A 275 11.14 19.50 -6.25
N VAL A 276 11.27 18.92 -5.05
CA VAL A 276 11.28 19.65 -3.77
C VAL A 276 12.44 20.66 -3.70
N LEU A 277 13.64 20.25 -4.11
CA LEU A 277 14.82 21.14 -4.17
C LEU A 277 14.63 22.31 -5.15
N ASN A 278 13.80 22.11 -6.18
CA ASN A 278 13.54 23.09 -7.23
C ASN A 278 12.25 23.91 -7.01
N GLY A 279 11.60 23.80 -5.85
CA GLY A 279 10.53 24.70 -5.44
C GLY A 279 9.17 24.04 -5.17
N ALA A 280 9.03 22.74 -5.43
CA ALA A 280 7.80 22.03 -5.05
C ALA A 280 7.59 22.06 -3.53
N ARG A 281 6.32 22.17 -3.11
CA ARG A 281 5.89 22.21 -1.70
C ARG A 281 4.79 21.22 -1.38
N GLN A 282 4.35 20.44 -2.36
CA GLN A 282 3.54 19.25 -2.17
C GLN A 282 4.21 18.07 -2.89
N ILE A 283 4.07 16.87 -2.32
CA ILE A 283 4.45 15.60 -2.95
C ILE A 283 3.26 14.66 -2.93
N GLU A 284 2.99 13.99 -4.04
CA GLU A 284 2.03 12.90 -4.16
C GLU A 284 2.78 11.57 -4.11
N VAL A 285 2.44 10.77 -3.10
CA VAL A 285 3.15 9.55 -2.72
C VAL A 285 2.17 8.44 -2.37
N SER A 286 2.64 7.21 -2.31
CA SER A 286 1.85 6.09 -1.78
C SER A 286 2.65 5.25 -0.79
N ILE A 287 1.96 4.61 0.15
CA ILE A 287 2.57 3.67 1.07
C ILE A 287 3.11 2.47 0.27
N ASN A 288 4.35 2.07 0.55
CA ASN A 288 5.06 0.99 -0.14
C ASN A 288 5.35 1.24 -1.63
N GLY A 289 4.99 2.41 -2.16
CA GLY A 289 5.12 2.72 -3.59
C GLY A 289 4.09 2.03 -4.48
N ILE A 290 2.95 1.55 -3.95
CA ILE A 290 1.93 0.93 -4.79
C ILE A 290 1.32 1.94 -5.78
N GLY A 291 0.93 1.50 -6.96
CA GLY A 291 0.47 2.37 -8.06
C GLY A 291 0.37 1.67 -9.40
N GLU A 292 0.04 2.41 -10.45
CA GLU A 292 0.12 1.87 -11.81
C GLU A 292 1.53 1.36 -12.17
N ARG A 293 1.58 0.24 -12.91
CA ARG A 293 2.81 -0.36 -13.48
C ARG A 293 3.88 -0.66 -12.41
N ALA A 294 4.95 0.13 -12.36
CA ALA A 294 6.04 0.00 -11.41
C ALA A 294 5.74 0.67 -10.05
N GLY A 295 4.71 1.51 -9.98
CA GLY A 295 4.27 2.16 -8.76
C GLY A 295 4.38 3.68 -8.78
N ASN A 296 3.99 4.28 -7.65
CA ASN A 296 4.19 5.69 -7.35
C ASN A 296 5.43 5.88 -6.48
N THR A 297 5.82 7.13 -6.26
CA THR A 297 6.87 7.46 -5.30
C THR A 297 6.50 6.94 -3.89
N PRO A 298 7.36 6.12 -3.25
CA PRO A 298 7.09 5.60 -1.91
C PRO A 298 7.17 6.69 -0.84
N LEU A 299 6.12 6.82 -0.02
CA LEU A 299 6.04 7.81 1.06
C LEU A 299 7.21 7.66 2.04
N GLU A 300 7.45 6.43 2.49
CA GLU A 300 8.47 6.14 3.50
C GLU A 300 9.88 6.54 3.06
N GLU A 301 10.19 6.45 1.76
CA GLU A 301 11.52 6.77 1.24
C GLU A 301 11.76 8.29 1.18
N VAL A 302 10.80 9.05 0.68
CA VAL A 302 10.91 10.52 0.59
C VAL A 302 10.93 11.15 1.98
N ILE A 303 10.03 10.72 2.86
CA ILE A 303 9.94 11.25 4.22
C ILE A 303 11.23 10.97 4.99
N MET A 304 11.76 9.74 4.93
CA MET A 304 12.99 9.42 5.66
C MET A 304 14.24 10.09 5.06
N ASN A 305 14.28 10.38 3.75
CA ASN A 305 15.35 11.19 3.17
C ASN A 305 15.36 12.62 3.74
N ILE A 306 14.19 13.27 3.82
CA ILE A 306 14.05 14.62 4.39
C ILE A 306 14.33 14.61 5.90
N HIS A 307 13.87 13.58 6.60
CA HIS A 307 14.07 13.40 8.04
C HIS A 307 15.56 13.25 8.41
N THR A 308 16.30 12.45 7.63
CA THR A 308 17.74 12.17 7.87
C THR A 308 18.67 13.27 7.39
N HIS A 309 18.25 14.06 6.40
CA HIS A 309 19.04 15.15 5.84
C HIS A 309 18.33 16.50 6.03
N PRO A 310 18.04 16.93 7.26
CA PRO A 310 17.28 18.15 7.50
C PRO A 310 17.96 19.38 6.90
N ASN A 311 19.29 19.43 6.81
CA ASN A 311 20.00 20.59 6.27
C ASN A 311 20.06 20.62 4.73
N SER A 312 19.73 19.52 4.05
CA SER A 312 19.79 19.43 2.58
C SER A 312 18.51 19.90 1.90
N TYR A 313 17.37 19.84 2.60
CA TYR A 313 16.07 20.18 2.04
C TYR A 313 15.52 21.48 2.63
N PRO A 314 14.93 22.37 1.80
CA PRO A 314 14.36 23.65 2.24
C PRO A 314 13.00 23.51 2.94
N VAL A 315 12.59 22.29 3.29
CA VAL A 315 11.27 21.97 3.83
C VAL A 315 11.35 21.15 5.12
N TYR A 316 10.25 21.13 5.88
CA TYR A 316 10.03 20.20 6.99
C TYR A 316 8.69 19.46 6.81
N HIS A 317 8.57 18.25 7.38
CA HIS A 317 7.32 17.47 7.36
C HIS A 317 6.75 17.30 8.77
N THR A 318 5.47 16.94 8.87
CA THR A 318 4.80 16.61 10.14
C THR A 318 4.44 15.13 10.29
N ILE A 319 4.88 14.28 9.37
CA ILE A 319 4.67 12.82 9.43
C ILE A 319 5.25 12.22 10.71
N ASN A 320 4.44 11.41 11.39
CA ASN A 320 4.86 10.58 12.50
C ASN A 320 5.60 9.34 11.98
N THR A 321 6.92 9.45 11.82
CA THR A 321 7.74 8.40 11.21
C THR A 321 7.64 7.04 11.93
N GLN A 322 7.32 7.04 13.22
CA GLN A 322 7.13 5.81 14.01
C GLN A 322 5.88 5.01 13.63
N GLN A 323 4.98 5.55 12.82
CA GLN A 323 3.79 4.85 12.30
C GLN A 323 4.02 4.26 10.90
N ILE A 324 5.18 4.51 10.28
CA ILE A 324 5.48 4.08 8.90
C ILE A 324 5.41 2.56 8.77
N TYR A 325 6.15 1.82 9.61
CA TYR A 325 6.23 0.36 9.48
C TYR A 325 4.87 -0.33 9.67
N ARG A 326 4.08 0.15 10.65
CA ARG A 326 2.72 -0.35 10.89
C ARG A 326 1.79 -0.10 9.70
N THR A 327 1.83 1.12 9.15
CA THR A 327 1.00 1.49 7.99
C THR A 327 1.41 0.70 6.75
N SER A 328 2.72 0.51 6.54
CA SER A 328 3.28 -0.34 5.49
C SER A 328 2.76 -1.78 5.56
N ASN A 329 2.79 -2.40 6.74
CA ASN A 329 2.29 -3.75 6.95
C ASN A 329 0.77 -3.86 6.74
N LEU A 330 0.00 -2.87 7.20
CA LEU A 330 -1.45 -2.81 6.98
C LEU A 330 -1.76 -2.79 5.48
N VAL A 331 -1.17 -1.85 4.74
CA VAL A 331 -1.37 -1.73 3.29
C VAL A 331 -0.92 -3.00 2.58
N SER A 332 0.22 -3.60 2.95
CA SER A 332 0.68 -4.86 2.38
C SER A 332 -0.31 -6.00 2.61
N SER A 333 -0.87 -6.10 3.82
CA SER A 333 -1.83 -7.17 4.15
C SER A 333 -3.17 -7.01 3.45
N LEU A 334 -3.69 -5.77 3.35
CA LEU A 334 -4.99 -5.50 2.73
C LEU A 334 -4.92 -5.51 1.20
N SER A 335 -3.82 -5.02 0.61
CA SER A 335 -3.64 -5.04 -0.85
C SER A 335 -3.24 -6.43 -1.37
N GLY A 336 -2.65 -7.27 -0.53
CA GLY A 336 -2.00 -8.52 -0.95
C GLY A 336 -0.66 -8.31 -1.65
N MET A 337 -0.19 -7.07 -1.82
CA MET A 337 1.13 -6.77 -2.38
C MET A 337 2.18 -6.86 -1.28
N VAL A 338 3.03 -7.87 -1.37
CA VAL A 338 4.07 -8.09 -0.35
C VAL A 338 5.25 -7.16 -0.56
N VAL A 339 5.68 -6.55 0.54
CA VAL A 339 6.88 -5.72 0.62
C VAL A 339 8.12 -6.57 0.31
N GLN A 340 8.94 -6.11 -0.63
CA GLN A 340 10.21 -6.78 -0.94
C GLN A 340 11.11 -6.78 0.30
N PRO A 341 11.77 -7.90 0.67
CA PRO A 341 12.59 -7.97 1.87
C PRO A 341 13.68 -6.89 1.94
N ASN A 342 14.25 -6.50 0.81
CA ASN A 342 15.28 -5.48 0.68
C ASN A 342 14.76 -4.09 0.31
N LYS A 343 13.43 -3.85 0.39
CA LYS A 343 12.87 -2.51 0.15
C LYS A 343 13.43 -1.51 1.17
N ALA A 344 13.76 -0.31 0.71
CA ALA A 344 14.25 0.76 1.56
C ALA A 344 13.24 1.07 2.68
N ILE A 345 13.76 1.38 3.88
CA ILE A 345 13.01 1.80 5.08
C ILE A 345 12.13 0.71 5.72
N VAL A 346 11.33 -0.02 4.96
CA VAL A 346 10.28 -0.94 5.48
C VAL A 346 10.52 -2.41 5.15
N GLY A 347 11.54 -2.74 4.35
CA GLY A 347 11.89 -4.12 4.05
C GLY A 347 12.36 -4.89 5.29
N ALA A 348 12.00 -6.18 5.38
CA ALA A 348 12.38 -7.05 6.50
C ALA A 348 13.91 -7.11 6.73
N ASN A 349 14.70 -6.93 5.68
CA ASN A 349 16.17 -6.95 5.71
C ASN A 349 16.79 -5.55 5.85
N ALA A 350 16.00 -4.47 5.90
CA ALA A 350 16.52 -3.09 5.85
C ALA A 350 17.43 -2.73 7.04
N PHE A 351 17.28 -3.42 8.18
CA PHE A 351 18.06 -3.21 9.41
C PHE A 351 18.80 -4.45 9.90
N LEU A 352 18.84 -5.52 9.10
CA LEU A 352 19.48 -6.78 9.49
C LEU A 352 20.94 -6.84 8.99
N HIS A 353 21.84 -7.33 9.85
CA HIS A 353 23.26 -7.51 9.52
C HIS A 353 23.66 -8.98 9.69
N GLU A 354 23.91 -9.68 8.58
CA GLU A 354 24.32 -11.09 8.59
C GLU A 354 25.85 -11.26 8.74
N SER A 355 26.62 -10.33 8.19
CA SER A 355 28.08 -10.41 8.17
C SER A 355 28.68 -10.22 9.56
N GLY A 356 29.50 -11.18 10.01
CA GLY A 356 30.13 -11.13 11.35
C GLY A 356 30.99 -9.89 11.60
N ILE A 357 31.60 -9.32 10.54
CA ILE A 357 32.33 -8.04 10.63
C ILE A 357 31.39 -6.84 10.80
N HIS A 358 30.19 -6.89 10.22
CA HIS A 358 29.19 -5.84 10.40
C HIS A 358 28.57 -5.93 11.81
N GLN A 359 28.28 -7.14 12.28
CA GLN A 359 27.79 -7.38 13.64
C GLN A 359 28.77 -6.85 14.70
N ASP A 360 30.06 -7.18 14.59
CA ASP A 360 31.10 -6.65 15.48
C ASP A 360 31.18 -5.12 15.43
N GLY A 361 31.04 -4.52 14.24
CA GLY A 361 30.97 -3.07 14.06
C GLY A 361 29.77 -2.44 14.77
N VAL A 362 28.55 -2.95 14.52
CA VAL A 362 27.31 -2.46 15.14
C VAL A 362 27.32 -2.63 16.66
N LEU A 363 27.87 -3.74 17.17
CA LEU A 363 28.01 -3.98 18.61
C LEU A 363 28.95 -2.97 19.28
N LYS A 364 30.01 -2.56 18.59
CA LYS A 364 30.95 -1.53 19.09
C LYS A 364 30.35 -0.13 19.00
N ASN A 365 29.72 0.19 17.87
CA ASN A 365 29.03 1.45 17.64
C ASN A 365 28.03 1.29 16.49
N LYS A 366 26.73 1.34 16.79
CA LYS A 366 25.65 1.21 15.81
C LYS A 366 25.80 2.14 14.60
N LEU A 367 26.33 3.35 14.80
CA LEU A 367 26.54 4.34 13.74
C LEU A 367 27.53 3.92 12.64
N THR A 368 28.26 2.81 12.80
CA THR A 368 29.17 2.32 11.75
C THR A 368 28.40 1.82 10.52
N TYR A 369 27.17 1.34 10.69
CA TYR A 369 26.35 0.79 9.61
C TYR A 369 24.88 1.26 9.66
N GLU A 370 24.37 1.66 10.82
CA GLU A 370 22.99 2.13 10.98
C GLU A 370 22.93 3.66 10.90
N ILE A 371 22.59 4.19 9.71
CA ILE A 371 22.30 5.63 9.50
C ILE A 371 20.92 6.03 10.04
N LEU A 372 20.06 5.04 10.27
CA LEU A 372 18.70 5.14 10.77
C LEU A 372 18.53 4.09 11.85
N ARG A 373 17.86 4.45 12.95
CA ARG A 373 17.50 3.46 13.96
C ARG A 373 16.17 2.82 13.56
N PRO A 374 15.99 1.50 13.74
CA PRO A 374 14.71 0.84 13.49
C PRO A 374 13.54 1.55 14.20
N GLU A 375 13.77 2.07 15.40
CA GLU A 375 12.74 2.75 16.19
C GLU A 375 12.27 4.08 15.57
N ASP A 376 13.10 4.71 14.73
CA ASP A 376 12.75 5.97 14.07
C ASP A 376 11.63 5.76 13.04
N VAL A 377 11.44 4.53 12.56
CA VAL A 377 10.40 4.14 11.58
C VAL A 377 9.31 3.25 12.18
N GLY A 378 9.37 3.01 13.50
CA GLY A 378 8.39 2.20 14.23
C GLY A 378 8.72 0.70 14.33
N ILE A 379 9.95 0.30 14.00
CA ILE A 379 10.42 -1.07 14.21
C ILE A 379 11.04 -1.13 15.60
N LEU A 380 10.44 -1.89 16.52
CA LEU A 380 10.95 -1.99 17.87
C LEU A 380 12.00 -3.09 18.01
N ASN A 381 13.11 -2.79 18.68
CA ASN A 381 14.09 -3.79 19.08
C ASN A 381 13.47 -4.77 20.10
N VAL A 382 13.35 -6.04 19.69
CA VAL A 382 12.61 -7.09 20.40
C VAL A 382 13.48 -7.74 21.48
N ASN A 383 13.21 -7.47 22.76
CA ASN A 383 13.78 -8.24 23.88
C ASN A 383 12.72 -8.99 24.71
N LEU A 384 11.42 -8.81 24.44
CA LEU A 384 10.35 -9.51 25.16
C LEU A 384 9.90 -10.75 24.39
N VAL A 385 10.38 -11.92 24.79
CA VAL A 385 9.94 -13.20 24.21
C VAL A 385 8.55 -13.53 24.72
N LEU A 386 7.54 -13.47 23.83
CA LEU A 386 6.21 -13.96 24.12
C LEU A 386 6.11 -15.46 23.83
N GLY A 387 5.50 -16.21 24.75
CA GLY A 387 5.28 -17.65 24.64
C GLY A 387 4.18 -18.12 25.57
N LYS A 388 4.05 -19.44 25.74
CA LYS A 388 2.94 -20.06 26.48
C LYS A 388 2.68 -19.48 27.87
N LEU A 389 3.73 -19.07 28.57
CA LEU A 389 3.66 -18.53 29.93
C LEU A 389 3.42 -17.02 30.00
N SER A 390 3.40 -16.32 28.87
CA SER A 390 3.21 -14.88 28.83
C SER A 390 1.78 -14.52 29.22
N GLY A 391 1.67 -13.65 30.24
CA GLY A 391 0.40 -13.16 30.74
C GLY A 391 -0.18 -12.02 29.88
N ARG A 392 -1.46 -11.70 30.13
CA ARG A 392 -2.22 -10.68 29.39
C ARG A 392 -1.55 -9.30 29.41
N ASN A 393 -0.94 -8.91 30.52
CA ASN A 393 -0.24 -7.61 30.61
C ASN A 393 0.99 -7.56 29.70
N ALA A 394 1.78 -8.63 29.63
CA ALA A 394 2.94 -8.72 28.72
C ALA A 394 2.50 -8.66 27.25
N PHE A 395 1.38 -9.32 26.92
CA PHE A 395 0.77 -9.25 25.60
C PHE A 395 0.23 -7.84 25.28
N ARG A 396 -0.48 -7.19 26.21
CA ARG A 396 -1.00 -5.82 26.05
C ARG A 396 0.13 -4.81 25.84
N SER A 397 1.17 -4.87 26.68
CA SER A 397 2.36 -4.03 26.52
C SER A 397 2.98 -4.24 25.15
N ARG A 398 3.03 -5.49 24.66
CA ARG A 398 3.54 -5.79 23.33
C ARG A 398 2.66 -5.24 22.21
N LEU A 399 1.33 -5.30 22.34
CA LEU A 399 0.42 -4.69 21.36
C LEU A 399 0.60 -3.17 21.29
N ILE A 400 0.69 -2.51 22.44
CA ILE A 400 0.95 -1.06 22.54
C ILE A 400 2.27 -0.71 21.86
N GLU A 401 3.32 -1.49 22.14
CA GLU A 401 4.63 -1.39 21.50
C GLU A 401 4.53 -1.53 19.97
N LEU A 402 3.78 -2.50 19.47
CA LEU A 402 3.50 -2.67 18.03
C LEU A 402 2.59 -1.58 17.43
N GLY A 403 2.31 -0.52 18.19
CA GLY A 403 1.51 0.62 17.79
C GLY A 403 0.01 0.42 17.96
N TYR A 404 -0.46 -0.70 18.51
CA TYR A 404 -1.87 -0.98 18.78
C TYR A 404 -2.31 -0.46 20.15
N SER A 405 -1.95 0.78 20.48
CA SER A 405 -2.35 1.44 21.74
C SER A 405 -3.84 1.67 21.87
N ASP A 406 -4.53 1.74 20.72
CA ASP A 406 -5.90 2.24 20.63
C ASP A 406 -6.94 1.10 20.64
N MET A 407 -6.50 -0.16 20.80
CA MET A 407 -7.40 -1.31 20.88
C MET A 407 -8.20 -1.29 22.19
N ASN A 408 -9.49 -1.60 22.10
CA ASN A 408 -10.34 -1.73 23.28
C ASN A 408 -10.10 -3.08 24.01
N GLU A 409 -10.65 -3.24 25.22
CA GLU A 409 -10.41 -4.46 26.02
C GLU A 409 -10.98 -5.74 25.40
N ASP A 410 -12.04 -5.64 24.61
CA ASP A 410 -12.65 -6.80 23.95
C ASP A 410 -11.79 -7.27 22.76
N GLU A 411 -11.26 -6.33 21.98
CA GLU A 411 -10.31 -6.59 20.90
C GLU A 411 -9.02 -7.22 21.44
N ILE A 412 -8.50 -6.68 22.55
CA ILE A 412 -7.31 -7.22 23.23
C ILE A 412 -7.62 -8.60 23.80
N SER A 413 -8.82 -8.85 24.33
CA SER A 413 -9.24 -10.18 24.78
C SER A 413 -9.22 -11.19 23.65
N ALA A 414 -9.88 -10.87 22.54
CA ALA A 414 -9.97 -11.76 21.39
C ALA A 414 -8.59 -12.02 20.74
N ALA A 415 -7.71 -11.02 20.72
CA ALA A 415 -6.34 -11.18 20.25
C ALA A 415 -5.53 -12.06 21.22
N PHE A 416 -5.72 -11.89 22.54
CA PHE A 416 -5.01 -12.65 23.56
C PHE A 416 -5.36 -14.13 23.55
N GLU A 417 -6.62 -14.50 23.33
CA GLU A 417 -7.02 -15.91 23.23
C GLU A 417 -6.35 -16.61 22.04
N ARG A 418 -6.29 -15.95 20.89
CA ARG A 418 -5.60 -16.50 19.70
C ARG A 418 -4.09 -16.57 19.91
N PHE A 419 -3.51 -15.56 20.55
CA PHE A 419 -2.12 -15.60 20.97
C PHE A 419 -1.85 -16.81 21.87
N LYS A 420 -2.73 -17.11 22.83
CA LYS A 420 -2.61 -18.29 23.69
C LYS A 420 -2.69 -19.59 22.91
N ALA A 421 -3.64 -19.70 21.98
CA ALA A 421 -3.75 -20.87 21.09
C ALA A 421 -2.49 -21.06 20.23
N LEU A 422 -1.93 -19.97 19.68
CA LEU A 422 -0.69 -20.02 18.92
C LEU A 422 0.52 -20.35 19.81
N ALA A 423 0.59 -19.80 21.02
CA ALA A 423 1.66 -20.06 21.96
C ALA A 423 1.60 -21.48 22.55
N ASP A 424 0.48 -22.19 22.42
CA ASP A 424 0.36 -23.60 22.76
C ASP A 424 0.93 -24.53 21.69
N THR A 425 0.87 -24.12 20.42
CA THR A 425 1.46 -24.88 19.29
C THR A 425 2.90 -24.47 19.00
N LYS A 426 3.27 -23.21 19.28
CA LYS A 426 4.56 -22.61 18.98
C LYS A 426 5.38 -22.33 20.23
N LYS A 427 6.68 -22.68 20.21
CA LYS A 427 7.56 -22.49 21.40
C LYS A 427 7.82 -21.01 21.69
N ARG A 428 7.92 -20.18 20.66
CA ARG A 428 8.14 -18.73 20.74
C ARG A 428 7.28 -18.03 19.70
N VAL A 429 6.52 -17.03 20.13
CA VAL A 429 5.70 -16.22 19.23
C VAL A 429 6.52 -14.98 18.85
N THR A 430 6.80 -14.83 17.57
CA THR A 430 7.53 -13.71 16.98
C THR A 430 6.62 -12.52 16.75
N GLU A 431 7.18 -11.36 16.43
CA GLU A 431 6.41 -10.18 16.07
C GLU A 431 5.58 -10.38 14.80
N HIS A 432 6.15 -11.03 13.79
CA HIS A 432 5.45 -11.32 12.55
C HIS A 432 4.23 -12.22 12.80
N ASP A 433 4.33 -13.14 13.77
CA ASP A 433 3.20 -13.94 14.18
C ASP A 433 2.09 -13.11 14.83
N LEU A 434 2.44 -12.14 15.69
CA LEU A 434 1.47 -11.24 16.32
C LEU A 434 0.79 -10.33 15.29
N LEU A 435 1.57 -9.73 14.38
CA LEU A 435 1.03 -8.90 13.30
C LEU A 435 0.11 -9.71 12.38
N ALA A 436 0.47 -10.96 12.06
CA ALA A 436 -0.39 -11.84 11.28
C ALA A 436 -1.71 -12.17 12.01
N LEU A 437 -1.65 -12.50 13.31
CA LEU A 437 -2.84 -12.73 14.14
C LEU A 437 -3.77 -11.50 14.19
N LEU A 438 -3.21 -10.30 14.29
CA LEU A 438 -3.97 -9.04 14.31
C LEU A 438 -4.57 -8.73 12.93
N SER A 439 -3.84 -9.00 11.85
CA SER A 439 -4.34 -8.82 10.48
C SER A 439 -5.51 -9.75 10.14
N ASP A 440 -5.48 -10.98 10.65
CA ASP A 440 -6.58 -11.94 10.55
C ASP A 440 -7.83 -11.45 11.32
N GLN A 441 -7.63 -10.74 12.44
CA GLN A 441 -8.70 -10.18 13.27
C GLN A 441 -9.43 -9.03 12.57
N VAL A 442 -8.70 -8.11 11.95
CA VAL A 442 -9.26 -7.02 11.14
C VAL A 442 -10.15 -7.54 10.01
N SER A 443 -9.71 -8.60 9.34
CA SER A 443 -10.43 -9.18 8.21
C SER A 443 -11.62 -10.05 8.62
N SER A 444 -11.69 -10.44 9.89
CA SER A 444 -12.76 -11.27 10.46
C SER A 444 -13.69 -10.50 11.39
N GLY A 445 -13.33 -9.29 11.83
CA GLY A 445 -13.82 -8.71 13.09
C GLY A 445 -14.61 -7.40 13.01
N THR A 446 -14.66 -6.71 11.87
CA THR A 446 -15.22 -5.33 11.85
C THR A 446 -16.63 -5.20 11.26
N VAL A 447 -17.39 -6.30 11.10
CA VAL A 447 -18.85 -6.20 10.92
C VAL A 447 -19.54 -7.36 11.63
N VAL A 448 -20.47 -7.06 12.54
CA VAL A 448 -21.37 -8.00 13.23
C VAL A 448 -22.43 -8.56 12.25
N GLY A 449 -21.96 -9.09 11.13
CA GLY A 449 -22.71 -9.60 9.99
C GLY A 449 -21.80 -9.45 8.78
N SER A 450 -21.08 -10.47 8.29
CA SER A 450 -21.63 -11.74 7.84
C SER A 450 -20.49 -12.72 7.53
N GLN A 451 -19.94 -13.40 8.55
CA GLN A 451 -19.29 -14.69 8.28
C GLN A 451 -20.42 -15.70 8.05
N ARG A 452 -20.64 -16.16 6.81
CA ARG A 452 -21.65 -17.19 6.54
C ARG A 452 -21.13 -18.55 6.98
N PHE A 453 -19.93 -18.92 6.53
CA PHE A 453 -19.32 -20.20 6.83
C PHE A 453 -18.14 -20.03 7.78
N ASN A 454 -18.10 -20.82 8.84
CA ASN A 454 -16.97 -20.92 9.76
C ASN A 454 -16.36 -22.34 9.71
N LEU A 455 -15.03 -22.43 9.61
CA LEU A 455 -14.31 -23.71 9.61
C LEU A 455 -14.29 -24.29 11.03
N GLN A 456 -14.91 -25.46 11.23
CA GLN A 456 -14.91 -26.15 12.51
C GLN A 456 -13.79 -27.18 12.61
N SER A 457 -13.64 -28.02 11.59
CA SER A 457 -12.58 -29.03 11.55
C SER A 457 -12.24 -29.45 10.13
N ILE A 458 -11.00 -29.89 9.96
CA ILE A 458 -10.47 -30.41 8.71
C ILE A 458 -9.65 -31.67 9.02
N GLN A 459 -9.84 -32.72 8.24
CA GLN A 459 -9.01 -33.91 8.27
C GLN A 459 -8.55 -34.21 6.85
N VAL A 460 -7.24 -34.32 6.66
CA VAL A 460 -6.65 -34.59 5.35
C VAL A 460 -5.75 -35.82 5.42
N VAL A 461 -5.92 -36.71 4.45
CA VAL A 461 -5.02 -37.84 4.20
C VAL A 461 -4.37 -37.60 2.83
N SER A 462 -3.05 -37.60 2.79
CA SER A 462 -2.27 -37.31 1.57
C SER A 462 -1.00 -38.15 1.53
N GLY A 463 -0.54 -38.47 0.31
CA GLY A 463 0.67 -39.25 0.05
C GLY A 463 1.16 -39.03 -1.38
N THR A 464 2.39 -39.46 -1.69
CA THR A 464 3.03 -39.25 -2.99
C THR A 464 2.43 -40.08 -4.13
N HIS A 465 1.77 -41.19 -3.82
CA HIS A 465 1.21 -42.13 -4.80
C HIS A 465 -0.28 -42.40 -4.62
N GLU A 466 -0.94 -41.70 -3.69
CA GLU A 466 -2.36 -41.85 -3.38
C GLU A 466 -3.12 -40.57 -3.70
N MET A 467 -4.41 -40.71 -4.06
CA MET A 467 -5.27 -39.54 -4.18
C MET A 467 -5.49 -38.95 -2.79
N SER A 468 -5.28 -37.64 -2.65
CA SER A 468 -5.50 -36.99 -1.36
C SER A 468 -7.00 -36.93 -1.06
N THR A 469 -7.39 -37.19 0.19
CA THR A 469 -8.77 -37.05 0.63
C THR A 469 -8.84 -36.00 1.73
N ALA A 470 -9.90 -35.19 1.71
CA ALA A 470 -10.17 -34.21 2.75
C ALA A 470 -11.60 -34.34 3.22
N THR A 471 -11.81 -34.41 4.53
CA THR A 471 -13.12 -34.25 5.17
C THR A 471 -13.14 -32.89 5.85
N VAL A 472 -14.13 -32.07 5.52
CA VAL A 472 -14.27 -30.70 6.02
C VAL A 472 -15.60 -30.57 6.75
N LYS A 473 -15.58 -29.97 7.93
CA LYS A 473 -16.77 -29.54 8.67
C LYS A 473 -16.84 -28.01 8.70
N LEU A 474 -17.94 -27.45 8.22
CA LEU A 474 -18.28 -26.04 8.30
C LEU A 474 -19.51 -25.83 9.19
N LEU A 475 -19.59 -24.68 9.83
CA LEU A 475 -20.83 -24.16 10.41
C LEU A 475 -21.39 -23.08 9.47
N ASP A 476 -22.58 -23.31 8.90
CA ASP A 476 -23.37 -22.23 8.30
C ASP A 476 -24.02 -21.45 9.46
N ILE A 477 -23.51 -20.24 9.71
CA ILE A 477 -23.90 -19.38 10.83
C ILE A 477 -25.35 -18.91 10.70
N PRO A 478 -25.81 -18.36 9.54
CA PRO A 478 -27.21 -18.02 9.34
C PRO A 478 -28.20 -19.17 9.58
N GLU A 479 -27.86 -20.38 9.12
CA GLU A 479 -28.73 -21.56 9.28
C GLU A 479 -28.49 -22.30 10.60
N ASN A 480 -27.48 -21.90 11.37
CA ASN A 480 -26.96 -22.62 12.54
C ASN A 480 -26.81 -24.13 12.29
N LYS A 481 -26.26 -24.48 11.12
CA LYS A 481 -26.23 -25.86 10.62
C LYS A 481 -24.80 -26.33 10.40
N GLU A 482 -24.47 -27.51 10.93
CA GLU A 482 -23.23 -28.18 10.59
C GLU A 482 -23.33 -28.82 9.21
N LEU A 483 -22.34 -28.51 8.36
CA LEU A 483 -22.18 -29.07 7.04
C LEU A 483 -20.90 -29.92 7.03
N ILE A 484 -21.01 -31.19 6.65
CA ILE A 484 -19.88 -32.13 6.57
C ILE A 484 -19.89 -32.80 5.21
N ASP A 485 -18.75 -32.79 4.54
CA ASP A 485 -18.55 -33.48 3.26
C ASP A 485 -17.07 -33.83 3.11
N ALA A 486 -16.80 -34.74 2.19
CA ALA A 486 -15.46 -35.14 1.83
C ALA A 486 -15.26 -35.09 0.31
N ALA A 487 -14.04 -34.80 -0.10
CA ALA A 487 -13.67 -34.81 -1.51
C ALA A 487 -12.28 -35.39 -1.72
N ILE A 488 -12.05 -35.79 -2.96
CA ILE A 488 -10.79 -36.35 -3.44
C ILE A 488 -10.09 -35.29 -4.27
N GLY A 489 -8.82 -35.02 -3.97
CA GLY A 489 -7.92 -34.15 -4.72
C GLY A 489 -6.95 -34.97 -5.55
N ARG A 490 -7.09 -34.91 -6.88
CA ARG A 490 -6.21 -35.61 -7.82
C ARG A 490 -4.81 -35.01 -7.88
N THR A 491 -4.69 -33.73 -7.56
CA THR A 491 -3.42 -32.97 -7.62
C THR A 491 -2.90 -32.57 -6.25
N GLY A 492 -3.47 -33.13 -5.17
CA GLY A 492 -2.96 -32.95 -3.81
C GLY A 492 -4.01 -32.55 -2.77
N PRO A 493 -3.58 -32.32 -1.52
CA PRO A 493 -4.46 -32.09 -0.37
C PRO A 493 -5.28 -30.81 -0.51
N ILE A 494 -4.70 -29.74 -1.05
CA ILE A 494 -5.38 -28.46 -1.23
C ILE A 494 -6.58 -28.58 -2.18
N MET A 495 -6.43 -29.35 -3.28
CA MET A 495 -7.53 -29.63 -4.20
C MET A 495 -8.66 -30.41 -3.49
N ALA A 496 -8.31 -31.37 -2.63
CA ALA A 496 -9.29 -32.14 -1.86
C ALA A 496 -10.08 -31.23 -0.91
N VAL A 497 -9.38 -30.35 -0.19
CA VAL A 497 -9.98 -29.39 0.75
C VAL A 497 -10.91 -28.42 0.03
N PHE A 498 -10.44 -27.78 -1.04
CA PHE A 498 -11.25 -26.83 -1.81
C PHE A 498 -12.42 -27.52 -2.49
N GLY A 499 -12.25 -28.76 -2.94
CA GLY A 499 -13.33 -29.57 -3.47
C GLY A 499 -14.42 -29.87 -2.44
N ALA A 500 -14.02 -30.24 -1.21
CA ALA A 500 -14.97 -30.49 -0.12
C ALA A 500 -15.72 -29.19 0.25
N ILE A 501 -15.01 -28.07 0.38
CA ILE A 501 -15.61 -26.76 0.66
C ILE A 501 -16.61 -26.36 -0.45
N GLN A 502 -16.24 -26.49 -1.73
CA GLN A 502 -17.13 -26.16 -2.85
C GLN A 502 -18.43 -26.98 -2.84
N ARG A 503 -18.34 -28.28 -2.49
CA ARG A 503 -19.52 -29.15 -2.37
C ARG A 503 -20.40 -28.74 -1.18
N LEU A 504 -19.78 -28.40 -0.04
CA LEU A 504 -20.47 -27.93 1.15
C LEU A 504 -21.26 -26.65 0.91
N VAL A 505 -20.63 -25.67 0.24
CA VAL A 505 -21.27 -24.39 -0.10
C VAL A 505 -22.10 -24.47 -1.38
N GLN A 506 -22.14 -25.64 -2.03
CA GLN A 506 -22.86 -25.92 -3.28
C GLN A 506 -22.56 -24.91 -4.40
N ARG A 507 -21.30 -24.51 -4.52
CA ARG A 507 -20.84 -23.51 -5.50
C ARG A 507 -19.54 -23.96 -6.14
N LYS A 508 -19.51 -23.96 -7.47
CA LYS A 508 -18.26 -24.12 -8.23
C LYS A 508 -17.55 -22.77 -8.29
N VAL A 509 -16.29 -22.78 -7.90
CA VAL A 509 -15.48 -21.59 -7.74
C VAL A 509 -14.13 -21.85 -8.37
N ARG A 510 -13.71 -20.97 -9.28
CA ARG A 510 -12.41 -21.10 -9.94
C ARG A 510 -11.33 -20.38 -9.13
N LEU A 511 -10.30 -21.11 -8.75
CA LEU A 511 -9.10 -20.57 -8.11
C LEU A 511 -8.23 -19.87 -9.17
N LEU A 512 -8.01 -18.57 -9.00
CA LEU A 512 -7.20 -17.73 -9.89
C LEU A 512 -5.76 -17.58 -9.40
N HIS A 513 -5.58 -17.44 -8.09
CA HIS A 513 -4.27 -17.29 -7.44
C HIS A 513 -4.25 -18.12 -6.16
N TYR A 514 -3.12 -18.76 -5.90
CA TYR A 514 -2.86 -19.48 -4.67
C TYR A 514 -1.39 -19.32 -4.33
N GLU A 515 -1.12 -18.75 -3.17
CA GLU A 515 0.23 -18.52 -2.70
C GLU A 515 0.35 -18.84 -1.22
N VAL A 516 1.41 -19.55 -0.87
CA VAL A 516 1.76 -19.88 0.52
C VAL A 516 3.09 -19.21 0.83
N ARG A 517 3.13 -18.46 1.93
CA ARG A 517 4.35 -17.81 2.42
C ARG A 517 4.58 -18.16 3.87
N ALA A 518 5.83 -18.36 4.25
CA ALA A 518 6.19 -18.38 5.65
C ALA A 518 6.12 -16.94 6.19
N VAL A 519 5.44 -16.76 7.32
CA VAL A 519 5.37 -15.50 8.07
C VAL A 519 6.57 -15.35 8.99
N SER A 520 7.04 -16.47 9.53
CA SER A 520 8.16 -16.54 10.45
C SER A 520 9.11 -17.67 10.07
N GLU A 521 10.21 -17.79 10.79
CA GLU A 521 11.18 -18.87 10.62
C GLU A 521 10.94 -20.04 11.57
N GLY A 522 11.60 -21.17 11.32
CA GLY A 522 11.55 -22.37 12.17
C GLY A 522 10.60 -23.46 11.68
N MET A 523 10.68 -24.63 12.32
CA MET A 523 9.78 -25.76 12.01
C MET A 523 8.33 -25.51 12.42
N ASP A 524 8.11 -24.54 13.31
CA ASP A 524 6.82 -24.07 13.81
C ASP A 524 6.43 -22.72 13.18
N ALA A 525 6.96 -22.44 11.98
CA ALA A 525 6.65 -21.24 11.24
C ALA A 525 5.15 -21.16 10.88
N LEU A 526 4.57 -19.97 11.01
CA LEU A 526 3.22 -19.72 10.50
C LEU A 526 3.25 -19.69 8.97
N GLY A 527 2.34 -20.44 8.35
CA GLY A 527 2.01 -20.31 6.95
C GLY A 527 0.89 -19.28 6.77
N LYS A 528 1.15 -18.23 6.00
CA LYS A 528 0.11 -17.34 5.47
C LYS A 528 -0.22 -17.77 4.06
N VAL A 529 -1.49 -18.03 3.82
CA VAL A 529 -2.01 -18.41 2.52
C VAL A 529 -2.86 -17.27 1.99
N ILE A 530 -2.60 -16.89 0.73
CA ILE A 530 -3.38 -15.90 -0.02
C ILE A 530 -4.04 -16.63 -1.18
N VAL A 531 -5.35 -16.47 -1.31
CA VAL A 531 -6.11 -17.02 -2.42
C VAL A 531 -6.90 -15.93 -3.14
N LYS A 532 -6.99 -16.07 -4.46
CA LYS A 532 -7.89 -15.29 -5.30
C LYS A 532 -8.82 -16.25 -6.02
N ILE A 533 -10.12 -16.01 -5.95
CA ILE A 533 -11.14 -16.83 -6.59
C ILE A 533 -12.03 -15.98 -7.50
N THR A 534 -12.73 -16.62 -8.43
CA THR A 534 -13.82 -16.03 -9.21
C THR A 534 -14.95 -17.04 -9.30
N ASP A 535 -16.17 -16.53 -9.45
CA ASP A 535 -17.30 -17.38 -9.79
C ASP A 535 -17.08 -18.02 -11.17
N ASP A 536 -17.52 -19.27 -11.31
CA ASP A 536 -17.44 -20.02 -12.56
C ASP A 536 -18.78 -19.93 -13.28
N VAL A 537 -18.91 -18.96 -14.19
CA VAL A 537 -20.19 -18.61 -14.84
C VAL A 537 -20.56 -19.54 -16.01
N ASP A 538 -19.73 -20.52 -16.36
CA ASP A 538 -19.96 -21.41 -17.52
C ASP A 538 -20.07 -22.88 -17.12
N PHE A 539 -21.25 -23.31 -16.62
CA PHE A 539 -21.60 -24.74 -16.67
C PHE A 539 -23.12 -25.03 -16.66
N SER A 540 -23.91 -24.26 -17.41
CA SER A 540 -25.30 -24.63 -17.74
C SER A 540 -25.50 -25.17 -19.16
N LEU A 541 -24.43 -25.41 -19.94
CA LEU A 541 -24.55 -25.87 -21.34
C LEU A 541 -23.64 -27.03 -21.78
N ALA A 542 -22.90 -27.69 -20.87
CA ALA A 542 -21.91 -28.72 -21.26
C ALA A 542 -22.20 -30.14 -20.74
N GLU A 543 -23.44 -30.46 -20.38
CA GLU A 543 -23.91 -31.85 -20.28
C GLU A 543 -24.93 -32.13 -21.40
N ASN A 544 -24.44 -32.20 -22.64
CA ASN A 544 -24.95 -33.08 -23.70
C ASN A 544 -24.06 -32.88 -24.94
N GLY A 545 -23.34 -33.93 -25.32
CA GLY A 545 -22.35 -33.91 -26.41
C GLY A 545 -22.93 -33.56 -27.77
N SER A 546 -22.93 -32.28 -28.12
CA SER A 546 -23.20 -31.77 -29.47
C SER A 546 -22.15 -30.70 -29.82
N PRO A 547 -21.64 -30.66 -31.06
CA PRO A 547 -20.58 -29.74 -31.45
C PRO A 547 -21.15 -28.33 -31.71
N GLU A 548 -20.33 -27.33 -31.36
CA GLU A 548 -20.30 -25.94 -31.84
C GLU A 548 -21.66 -25.30 -32.17
N VAL A 549 -22.19 -24.52 -31.22
CA VAL A 549 -23.19 -23.48 -31.50
C VAL A 549 -22.59 -22.15 -31.05
N GLU A 550 -22.37 -21.25 -32.02
CA GLU A 550 -22.07 -19.83 -31.77
C GLU A 550 -23.20 -19.21 -30.94
N VAL A 551 -22.86 -18.72 -29.74
CA VAL A 551 -23.80 -18.00 -28.88
C VAL A 551 -23.80 -16.51 -29.27
N PRO A 552 -24.97 -15.87 -29.48
CA PRO A 552 -25.05 -14.47 -29.86
C PRO A 552 -24.56 -13.54 -28.74
N ILE A 553 -23.81 -12.52 -29.12
CA ILE A 553 -23.33 -11.44 -28.25
C ILE A 553 -24.51 -10.52 -27.93
N ASP A 554 -25.32 -10.87 -26.93
CA ASP A 554 -26.07 -9.88 -26.15
C ASP A 554 -26.37 -10.41 -24.73
N SER A 555 -25.41 -10.23 -23.82
CA SER A 555 -25.71 -10.18 -22.38
C SER A 555 -24.78 -9.20 -21.70
N ARG A 556 -25.35 -8.05 -21.37
CA ARG A 556 -24.75 -7.00 -20.55
C ARG A 556 -24.56 -7.50 -19.11
N VAL A 557 -23.31 -7.37 -18.63
CA VAL A 557 -22.91 -7.09 -17.24
C VAL A 557 -23.11 -8.23 -16.22
N LEU A 558 -22.13 -9.12 -16.15
CA LEU A 558 -21.56 -9.59 -14.88
C LEU A 558 -20.04 -9.49 -15.04
N THR A 559 -19.45 -8.43 -14.51
CA THR A 559 -17.99 -8.39 -14.29
C THR A 559 -17.62 -9.67 -13.54
N LYS A 560 -16.62 -10.43 -14.01
CA LYS A 560 -16.08 -11.57 -13.24
C LYS A 560 -15.49 -11.04 -11.93
N SER A 561 -16.33 -10.84 -10.92
CA SER A 561 -15.91 -10.36 -9.61
C SER A 561 -14.91 -11.35 -9.05
N THR A 562 -13.71 -10.86 -8.74
CA THR A 562 -12.66 -11.66 -8.13
C THR A 562 -12.61 -11.40 -6.64
N TYR A 563 -12.59 -12.46 -5.84
CA TYR A 563 -12.60 -12.37 -4.39
C TYR A 563 -11.27 -12.85 -3.83
N HIS A 564 -10.74 -12.08 -2.88
CA HIS A 564 -9.50 -12.38 -2.20
C HIS A 564 -9.78 -12.90 -0.81
N GLY A 565 -9.03 -13.90 -0.36
CA GLY A 565 -9.06 -14.37 1.02
C GLY A 565 -7.66 -14.70 1.50
N HIS A 566 -7.46 -14.56 2.79
CA HIS A 566 -6.21 -14.93 3.44
C HIS A 566 -6.49 -15.79 4.67
N GLY A 567 -5.51 -16.56 5.08
CA GLY A 567 -5.60 -17.39 6.26
C GLY A 567 -4.22 -17.66 6.80
N THR A 568 -4.09 -17.59 8.13
CA THR A 568 -2.84 -17.86 8.83
C THR A 568 -3.02 -19.06 9.76
N ASP A 569 -2.10 -20.03 9.67
CA ASP A 569 -2.04 -21.18 10.56
C ASP A 569 -0.63 -21.80 10.57
N VAL A 570 -0.28 -22.57 11.59
CA VAL A 570 0.97 -23.37 11.60
C VAL A 570 0.87 -24.49 10.58
N ASP A 571 -0.33 -25.05 10.38
CA ASP A 571 -0.61 -26.01 9.31
C ASP A 571 -1.05 -25.29 8.03
N VAL A 572 -0.21 -25.34 6.99
CA VAL A 572 -0.49 -24.74 5.68
C VAL A 572 -1.80 -25.25 5.05
N VAL A 573 -2.23 -26.48 5.34
CA VAL A 573 -3.49 -27.02 4.80
C VAL A 573 -4.69 -26.33 5.46
N THR A 574 -4.62 -26.13 6.78
CA THR A 574 -5.62 -25.39 7.55
C THR A 574 -5.63 -23.90 7.18
N ALA A 575 -4.45 -23.29 7.01
CA ALA A 575 -4.33 -21.91 6.52
C ALA A 575 -4.99 -21.73 5.15
N SER A 576 -4.79 -22.69 4.24
CA SER A 576 -5.43 -22.70 2.92
C SER A 576 -6.95 -22.81 3.01
N ALA A 577 -7.48 -23.68 3.87
CA ALA A 577 -8.92 -23.79 4.09
C ALA A 577 -9.53 -22.47 4.57
N LYS A 578 -8.89 -21.83 5.57
CA LYS A 578 -9.29 -20.51 6.09
C LYS A 578 -9.27 -19.44 5.01
N ALA A 579 -8.20 -19.35 4.24
CA ALA A 579 -8.07 -18.40 3.13
C ALA A 579 -9.19 -18.56 2.11
N TYR A 580 -9.49 -19.80 1.73
CA TYR A 580 -10.53 -20.12 0.76
C TYR A 580 -11.94 -19.82 1.27
N ILE A 581 -12.23 -20.15 2.53
CA ILE A 581 -13.52 -19.81 3.18
C ILE A 581 -13.68 -18.30 3.30
N ASN A 582 -12.62 -17.57 3.63
CA ASN A 582 -12.65 -16.11 3.69
C ASN A 582 -12.98 -15.49 2.33
N ALA A 583 -12.38 -16.01 1.25
CA ALA A 583 -12.72 -15.58 -0.11
C ALA A 583 -14.18 -15.92 -0.48
N ILE A 584 -14.66 -17.11 -0.11
CA ILE A 584 -16.05 -17.54 -0.35
C ILE A 584 -17.06 -16.70 0.44
N ASN A 585 -16.80 -16.44 1.72
CA ASN A 585 -17.66 -15.59 2.55
C ASN A 585 -17.80 -14.19 1.94
N ARG A 586 -16.69 -13.64 1.42
CA ARG A 586 -16.69 -12.35 0.71
C ARG A 586 -17.53 -12.39 -0.58
N MET A 587 -17.57 -13.53 -1.28
CA MET A 587 -18.42 -13.74 -2.46
C MET A 587 -19.91 -13.80 -2.08
N PHE A 588 -20.28 -14.58 -1.07
CA PHE A 588 -21.67 -14.67 -0.61
C PHE A 588 -22.19 -13.35 -0.02
N GLU A 589 -21.31 -12.58 0.61
CA GLU A 589 -21.61 -11.24 1.11
C GLU A 589 -22.02 -10.29 -0.04
N GLU A 590 -21.23 -10.24 -1.12
CA GLU A 590 -21.54 -9.40 -2.29
C GLU A 590 -22.87 -9.80 -2.95
N GLU A 591 -23.14 -11.10 -3.08
CA GLU A 591 -24.42 -11.59 -3.60
C GLU A 591 -25.61 -11.21 -2.69
N HIS A 592 -25.45 -11.27 -1.37
CA HIS A 592 -26.51 -10.91 -0.44
C HIS A 592 -26.87 -9.42 -0.56
N TYR A 593 -25.87 -8.55 -0.68
CA TYR A 593 -26.09 -7.12 -0.94
C TYR A 593 -26.76 -6.88 -2.30
N ALA A 594 -26.33 -7.59 -3.35
CA ALA A 594 -26.94 -7.48 -4.68
C ALA A 594 -28.42 -7.91 -4.70
N LYS A 595 -28.79 -8.96 -3.94
CA LYS A 595 -30.16 -9.51 -3.89
C LYS A 595 -31.12 -8.71 -3.02
N THR A 596 -30.65 -8.13 -1.93
CA THR A 596 -31.52 -7.46 -0.94
C THR A 596 -31.78 -5.99 -1.24
N GLY A 597 -31.02 -5.37 -2.14
CA GLY A 597 -31.15 -3.93 -2.46
C GLY A 597 -30.87 -2.99 -1.28
N LEU A 598 -30.47 -3.55 -0.14
CA LEU A 598 -30.01 -2.82 1.03
C LEU A 598 -28.57 -2.39 0.77
N GLY A 599 -28.42 -1.27 0.05
CA GLY A 599 -27.23 -0.44 0.21
C GLY A 599 -27.08 -0.13 1.69
N ARG A 600 -25.87 -0.29 2.25
CA ARG A 600 -25.57 -0.13 3.68
C ARG A 600 -26.22 1.12 4.25
N SER A 601 -27.33 0.97 4.99
CA SER A 601 -27.94 2.06 5.74
C SER A 601 -28.73 1.54 6.95
N SER A 602 -28.43 2.17 8.08
CA SER A 602 -29.12 2.19 9.38
C SER A 602 -29.07 0.92 10.24
N LEU A 603 -28.25 0.99 11.30
CA LEU A 603 -28.56 0.37 12.58
C LEU A 603 -29.98 0.80 13.02
N PRO A 604 -30.76 -0.07 13.70
CA PRO A 604 -32.05 0.34 14.24
C PRO A 604 -31.85 1.42 15.30
N GLU A 605 -32.54 2.55 15.15
CA GLU A 605 -32.69 3.55 16.20
C GLU A 605 -33.13 2.86 17.49
N ARG A 606 -32.29 2.92 18.53
CA ARG A 606 -32.78 2.75 19.90
C ARG A 606 -33.73 3.91 20.16
N ARG A 607 -35.03 3.66 20.07
CA ARG A 607 -36.05 4.49 20.72
C ARG A 607 -35.71 4.57 22.19
N ALA A 608 -35.12 5.68 22.61
CA ALA A 608 -35.18 6.12 23.98
C ALA A 608 -36.56 6.76 24.16
N GLU A 609 -37.41 6.15 24.97
CA GLU A 609 -38.55 6.84 25.58
C GLU A 609 -37.98 7.96 26.47
N ILE A 610 -38.19 9.21 26.07
CA ILE A 610 -38.97 10.28 26.75
C ILE A 610 -39.07 11.46 25.79
#